data_AF-D6AGW9-F1
#
_entry.id   AF-D6AGW9-F1
#
_cell.length_a   1.000
_cell.length_b   1.000
_cell.length_c   1.000
_cell.angle_alpha   90.00
_cell.angle_beta   90.00
_cell.angle_gamma   90.00
#
_symmetry.space_group_name_H-M   'P 1'
#
loop_
_entity.id
_entity.type
_entity.pdbx_description
1 polymer ?
#
loop_
_entity_poly.entity_id
_entity_poly.type
_entity_poly.pdbx_seq_one_letter_code
_entity_poly.pdbx_strand_id
1 'polypeptide(L)'
;MTTRLRGPSWAEGKGNALGTFLVRLVDGSEMIMTAGRAARRTTGEVAFENVDACGNWCVLCAVPDSLVTRICVYKVRDDGTVAWVEQPARGPWWAY
;
A
#
# COMPACT_ATOMS: atom_id res chain seq x y z
N MET A 1 -16.91 -29.38 28.83
CA MET A 1 -17.26 -29.11 27.41
C MET A 1 -16.53 -27.87 26.98
N THR A 2 -15.48 -28.03 26.18
CA THR A 2 -14.59 -26.94 25.75
C THR A 2 -15.05 -26.45 24.38
N THR A 3 -15.73 -25.31 24.33
CA THR A 3 -16.20 -24.74 23.06
C THR A 3 -15.45 -23.46 22.74
N ARG A 4 -14.52 -23.63 21.79
CA ARG A 4 -13.74 -22.68 20.98
C ARG A 4 -13.94 -21.19 21.25
N LEU A 5 -12.85 -20.54 21.67
CA LEU A 5 -12.62 -19.12 21.46
C LEU A 5 -12.77 -18.81 19.96
N ARG A 6 -13.79 -18.01 19.61
CA ARG A 6 -13.85 -17.36 18.30
C ARG A 6 -12.62 -16.46 18.20
N GLY A 7 -11.72 -16.75 17.25
CA GLY A 7 -10.70 -15.80 16.84
C GLY A 7 -11.34 -14.50 16.35
N PRO A 8 -10.61 -13.37 16.36
CA PRO A 8 -11.17 -12.09 15.95
C PRO A 8 -11.68 -12.18 14.51
N SER A 9 -12.97 -11.89 14.38
CA SER A 9 -13.71 -11.76 13.13
C SER A 9 -13.29 -10.46 12.46
N TRP A 10 -12.34 -10.52 11.52
CA TRP A 10 -11.94 -9.39 10.69
C TRP A 10 -13.02 -9.09 9.63
N ALA A 11 -14.20 -8.66 10.07
CA ALA A 11 -15.27 -8.26 9.19
C ALA A 11 -16.24 -7.30 9.90
N GLU A 12 -15.74 -6.16 10.39
CA GLU A 12 -16.61 -5.05 10.78
C GLU A 12 -15.82 -3.74 10.73
N GLY A 13 -16.18 -2.91 9.74
CA GLY A 13 -15.46 -1.70 9.34
C GLY A 13 -14.50 -1.94 8.18
N LYS A 14 -15.00 -1.95 6.93
CA LYS A 14 -14.15 -1.64 5.76
C LYS A 14 -13.80 -0.14 5.79
N GLY A 15 -13.11 0.29 6.85
CA GLY A 15 -12.34 1.52 6.78
C GLY A 15 -11.35 1.35 5.64
N ASN A 16 -11.15 2.39 4.84
CA ASN A 16 -10.07 2.42 3.87
C ASN A 16 -8.77 2.07 4.59
N ALA A 17 -8.29 0.83 4.43
CA ALA A 17 -7.05 0.38 5.02
C ALA A 17 -5.92 1.06 4.25
N LEU A 18 -5.63 2.28 4.67
CA LEU A 18 -4.48 3.04 4.25
C LEU A 18 -3.25 2.37 4.84
N GLY A 19 -2.21 2.22 4.03
CA GLY A 19 -0.89 1.86 4.51
C GLY A 19 0.14 2.81 3.91
N THR A 20 1.37 2.66 4.41
CA THR A 20 2.46 3.58 4.07
C THR A 20 3.38 2.94 3.04
N PHE A 21 3.67 3.69 1.99
CA PHE A 21 4.62 3.35 0.94
C PHE A 21 5.87 4.21 1.09
N LEU A 22 7.04 3.60 0.97
CA LEU A 22 8.30 4.28 0.74
C LEU A 22 8.63 4.15 -0.75
N VAL A 23 8.85 5.28 -1.41
CA VAL A 23 9.19 5.36 -2.83
C VAL A 23 10.59 5.94 -2.93
N ARG A 24 11.50 5.20 -3.55
CA ARG A 24 12.86 5.70 -3.82
C ARG A 24 12.95 6.17 -5.26
N LEU A 25 13.52 7.34 -5.45
CA LEU A 25 13.66 7.97 -6.76
C LEU A 25 15.06 7.75 -7.34
N VAL A 26 15.19 7.99 -8.64
CA VAL A 26 16.46 7.85 -9.39
C VAL A 26 17.55 8.82 -8.93
N ASP A 27 17.17 9.98 -8.39
CA ASP A 27 18.10 10.96 -7.81
C ASP A 27 18.56 10.58 -6.39
N GLY A 28 18.10 9.44 -5.88
CA GLY A 28 18.41 8.94 -4.54
C GLY A 28 17.51 9.50 -3.44
N SER A 29 16.62 10.44 -3.74
CA SER A 29 15.64 10.95 -2.78
C SER A 29 14.56 9.91 -2.46
N GLU A 30 13.88 10.12 -1.33
CA GLU A 30 12.82 9.24 -0.85
C GLU A 30 11.53 10.04 -0.64
N MET A 31 10.40 9.42 -0.95
CA MET A 31 9.06 9.93 -0.73
C MET A 31 8.28 8.92 0.10
N ILE A 32 7.60 9.38 1.15
CA ILE A 32 6.70 8.56 1.96
C ILE A 32 5.27 8.94 1.62
N MET A 33 4.46 7.96 1.23
CA MET A 33 3.07 8.15 0.80
C MET A 33 2.12 7.24 1.55
N THR A 34 1.01 7.78 2.02
CA THR A 34 -0.08 6.97 2.57
C THR A 34 -1.15 6.77 1.50
N ALA A 35 -1.45 5.52 1.16
CA ALA A 35 -2.44 5.16 0.13
C ALA A 35 -3.06 3.78 0.42
N GLY A 36 -4.18 3.47 -0.22
CA GLY A 36 -4.79 2.13 -0.14
C GLY A 36 -4.08 1.12 -1.05
N ARG A 37 -3.60 1.59 -2.21
CA ARG A 37 -2.76 0.81 -3.12
C ARG A 37 -1.82 1.69 -3.93
N ALA A 38 -0.81 1.06 -4.52
CA ALA A 38 0.02 1.64 -5.57
C ALA A 38 0.00 0.75 -6.81
N ALA A 39 -0.02 1.33 -8.01
CA ALA A 39 -0.06 0.57 -9.26
C ALA A 39 0.75 1.26 -10.37
N ARG A 40 1.61 0.50 -11.04
CA ARG A 40 2.17 0.91 -12.33
C ARG A 40 1.07 0.86 -13.39
N ARG A 41 0.87 1.97 -14.08
CA ARG A 41 -0.12 2.12 -15.15
C ARG A 41 0.55 2.01 -16.51
N THR A 42 -0.23 1.63 -17.51
CA THR A 42 0.21 1.53 -18.91
C THR A 42 0.60 2.87 -19.52
N THR A 43 0.14 3.97 -18.92
CA THR A 43 0.47 5.36 -19.26
C THR A 43 1.86 5.80 -18.81
N GLY A 44 2.58 4.96 -18.05
CA GLY A 44 3.97 5.24 -17.65
C GLY A 44 4.10 5.96 -16.31
N GLU A 45 3.07 5.94 -15.47
CA GLU A 45 3.14 6.40 -14.08
C GLU A 45 2.95 5.28 -13.06
N VAL A 46 3.49 5.48 -11.87
CA VAL A 46 3.07 4.81 -10.64
C VAL A 46 2.02 5.67 -9.97
N ALA A 47 0.77 5.19 -9.91
CA ALA A 47 -0.32 5.87 -9.23
C ALA A 47 -0.50 5.32 -7.81
N PHE A 48 -0.61 6.21 -6.83
CA PHE A 48 -1.00 5.93 -5.46
C PHE A 48 -2.46 6.31 -5.30
N GLU A 49 -3.28 5.33 -4.92
CA GLU A 49 -4.72 5.43 -5.01
C GLU A 49 -5.37 5.08 -3.67
N ASN A 50 -6.52 5.69 -3.43
CA ASN A 50 -7.38 5.36 -2.31
C ASN A 50 -8.84 5.37 -2.76
N VAL A 51 -9.72 4.82 -1.95
CA VAL A 51 -11.16 4.91 -2.18
C VAL A 51 -11.69 6.18 -1.51
N ASP A 52 -12.49 6.98 -2.21
CA ASP A 52 -13.16 8.15 -1.64
C ASP A 52 -14.33 7.75 -0.71
N ALA A 53 -15.00 8.74 -0.12
CA ALA A 53 -16.15 8.50 0.75
C ALA A 53 -17.36 7.86 0.01
N CYS A 54 -17.39 7.94 -1.32
CA CYS A 54 -18.44 7.37 -2.17
C CYS A 54 -18.12 5.95 -2.64
N GLY A 55 -16.94 5.41 -2.31
CA GLY A 55 -16.53 4.09 -2.77
C GLY A 55 -15.78 4.08 -4.11
N ASN A 56 -15.41 5.24 -4.67
CA ASN A 56 -14.70 5.34 -5.94
C ASN A 56 -13.18 5.35 -5.75
N TRP A 57 -12.46 4.67 -6.64
CA TRP A 57 -11.01 4.78 -6.69
C TRP A 57 -10.57 6.15 -7.22
N CYS A 58 -9.76 6.85 -6.44
CA CYS A 58 -9.18 8.14 -6.77
C CYS A 58 -7.65 8.08 -6.70
N VAL A 59 -6.99 8.78 -7.61
CA VAL A 59 -5.54 9.00 -7.57
C VAL A 59 -5.24 10.09 -6.56
N LEU A 60 -4.43 9.77 -5.55
CA LEU A 60 -3.91 10.73 -4.59
C LEU A 60 -2.64 11.40 -5.11
N CYS A 61 -1.77 10.61 -5.74
CA CYS A 61 -0.49 11.04 -6.29
C CYS A 61 -0.11 10.14 -7.46
N ALA A 62 0.58 10.69 -8.45
CA ALA A 62 1.18 9.93 -9.54
C ALA A 62 2.61 10.40 -9.74
N VAL A 63 3.54 9.45 -9.87
CA VAL A 63 4.96 9.71 -10.14
C VAL A 63 5.33 9.00 -11.44
N PRO A 64 6.07 9.63 -12.37
CA PRO A 64 6.56 8.95 -13.56
C PRO A 64 7.31 7.66 -13.20
N ASP A 65 7.01 6.55 -13.88
CA ASP A 65 7.66 5.25 -13.65
C ASP A 65 9.18 5.38 -13.78
N SER A 66 9.62 6.13 -14.80
CA SER A 66 11.04 6.41 -15.07
C SER A 66 11.80 7.06 -13.93
N LEU A 67 11.11 7.68 -12.97
CA LEU A 67 11.73 8.28 -11.78
C LEU A 67 11.76 7.32 -10.59
N VAL A 68 11.04 6.20 -10.61
CA VAL A 68 10.89 5.29 -9.47
C VAL A 68 11.84 4.10 -9.59
N THR A 69 12.76 3.96 -8.63
CA THR A 69 13.69 2.82 -8.56
C THR A 69 13.16 1.69 -7.68
N ARG A 70 12.52 2.02 -6.55
CA ARG A 70 12.02 1.04 -5.59
C ARG A 70 10.74 1.53 -4.93
N ILE A 71 9.84 0.59 -4.66
CA ILE A 71 8.64 0.81 -3.85
C ILE A 71 8.64 -0.21 -2.72
N CYS A 72 8.46 0.23 -1.48
CA CYS A 72 8.28 -0.62 -0.33
C CYS A 72 6.96 -0.31 0.36
N VAL A 73 6.34 -1.31 0.97
CA VAL A 73 5.16 -1.16 1.84
C VAL A 73 5.59 -1.37 3.28
N TYR A 74 5.15 -0.48 4.17
CA TYR A 74 5.32 -0.65 5.61
C TYR A 74 4.38 -1.74 6.10
N LYS A 75 4.94 -2.82 6.68
CA LYS A 75 4.16 -3.93 7.24
C LYS A 75 4.53 -4.16 8.70
N VAL A 76 3.52 -4.38 9.52
CA VAL A 76 3.66 -4.96 10.86
C VAL A 76 3.57 -6.47 10.69
N ARG A 77 4.56 -7.20 11.20
CA ARG A 77 4.62 -8.66 11.15
C ARG A 77 3.90 -9.27 12.36
N ASP A 78 3.63 -10.56 12.29
CA ASP A 78 2.92 -11.31 13.35
C ASP A 78 3.65 -11.28 14.70
N ASP A 79 4.97 -11.10 14.69
CA ASP A 79 5.81 -10.96 15.89
C ASP A 79 5.81 -9.53 16.47
N GLY A 80 5.02 -8.62 15.90
CA GLY A 80 4.95 -7.21 16.27
C GLY A 80 6.10 -6.36 15.74
N THR A 81 7.07 -6.94 15.02
CA THR A 81 8.13 -6.17 14.38
C THR A 81 7.63 -5.46 13.13
N VAL A 82 8.32 -4.38 12.75
CA VAL A 82 7.94 -3.55 11.61
C VAL A 82 9.02 -3.64 10.53
N ALA A 83 8.59 -3.68 9.27
CA ALA A 83 9.51 -3.78 8.15
C ALA A 83 8.99 -3.05 6.91
N TRP A 84 9.92 -2.50 6.13
CA TRP A 84 9.68 -2.10 4.75
C TRP A 84 9.84 -3.30 3.84
N VAL A 85 8.74 -3.72 3.22
CA VAL A 85 8.73 -4.85 2.29
C VAL A 85 8.74 -4.32 0.87
N GLU A 86 9.86 -4.54 0.18
CA GLU A 86 10.00 -4.19 -1.23
C GLU A 86 8.95 -4.91 -2.08
N GLN A 87 8.37 -4.16 -3.01
CA GLN A 87 7.35 -4.64 -3.90
C GLN A 87 7.96 -5.11 -5.23
N PRO A 88 7.40 -6.17 -5.84
CA PRO A 88 7.84 -6.62 -7.16
C PRO A 88 7.80 -5.50 -8.20
N ALA A 89 8.54 -5.62 -9.30
CA ALA A 89 8.59 -4.59 -10.34
C ALA A 89 7.22 -4.30 -11.00
N ARG A 90 6.26 -5.23 -10.93
CA ARG A 90 4.91 -5.06 -11.48
C ARG A 90 3.88 -5.04 -10.35
N GLY A 91 2.98 -4.06 -10.40
CA GLY A 91 1.84 -3.93 -9.48
C GLY A 91 0.57 -4.59 -10.03
N PRO A 92 -0.57 -4.43 -9.33
CA PRO A 92 -0.80 -3.54 -8.20
C PRO A 92 -0.30 -4.09 -6.86
N TRP A 93 0.05 -3.19 -5.94
CA TRP A 93 0.49 -3.49 -4.57
C TRP A 93 -0.46 -2.88 -3.56
N TRP A 94 -0.99 -3.74 -2.69
CA TRP A 94 -1.93 -3.35 -1.64
C TRP A 94 -1.19 -3.05 -0.34
N ALA A 95 -1.69 -2.07 0.38
CA ALA A 95 -1.04 -1.60 1.61
C ALA A 95 -1.39 -2.44 2.86
N TYR A 96 -2.35 -3.38 2.73
CA TYR A 96 -2.82 -4.27 3.79
C TYR A 96 -2.26 -5.70 3.70
#